data_AF-A0A1B6DCD8-F1
#
_entry.id   AF-A0A1B6DCD8-F1
#
_cell.length_a   1.000
_cell.length_b   1.000
_cell.length_c   1.000
_cell.angle_alpha   90.00
_cell.angle_beta   90.00
_cell.angle_gamma   90.00
#
_symmetry.space_group_name_H-M   'P 1'
#
loop_
_entity.id
_entity.type
_entity.pdbx_description
1 polymer ?
#
loop_
_entity_poly.entity_id
_entity_poly.type
_entity_poly.pdbx_seq_one_letter_code
_entity_poly.pdbx_strand_id
1 'polypeptide(L)'
;GLKSEMLLFLVDSKPELSTFFSDEKWLVKLAYLADIFSHLNILNLSLQGPDKNMIYAQDRVNAFVKKLSVWNARVKKEDFENFTLTQEFIGFLSTSYCTSPDTSSLSLLVSSH
;
A
#
# COMPACT_ATOMS: atom_id res chain seq x y z
N GLY A 1 -10.40 13.87 4.11
CA GLY A 1 -9.63 13.04 3.17
C GLY A 1 -10.21 11.65 3.20
N LEU A 2 -10.21 10.93 2.08
CA LEU A 2 -11.01 9.71 1.86
C LEU A 2 -10.89 8.66 2.99
N LYS A 3 -9.70 8.48 3.58
CA LYS A 3 -9.50 7.59 4.75
C LYS A 3 -10.37 7.97 5.95
N SER A 4 -10.41 9.24 6.31
CA SER A 4 -11.18 9.75 7.46
C SER A 4 -12.68 9.64 7.23
N GLU A 5 -13.13 9.92 6.01
CA GLU A 5 -14.54 9.79 5.62
C GLU A 5 -14.98 8.33 5.62
N MET A 6 -14.14 7.42 5.12
CA MET A 6 -14.41 5.99 5.15
C MET A 6 -14.39 5.43 6.58
N LEU A 7 -13.46 5.88 7.43
CA LEU A 7 -13.44 5.53 8.85
C LEU A 7 -14.74 5.94 9.54
N LEU A 8 -15.20 7.17 9.33
CA LEU A 8 -16.45 7.67 9.91
C LEU A 8 -17.65 6.83 9.47
N PHE A 9 -17.74 6.50 8.18
CA PHE A 9 -18.79 5.64 7.64
C PHE A 9 -18.74 4.21 8.21
N LEU A 10 -17.54 3.64 8.36
CA LEU A 10 -17.36 2.28 8.85
C LEU A 10 -17.64 2.16 10.35
N VAL A 11 -17.37 3.19 11.15
CA VAL A 11 -17.71 3.19 12.59
C VAL A 11 -19.21 2.95 12.78
N ASP A 12 -20.05 3.62 11.99
CA ASP A 12 -21.51 3.50 12.10
C ASP A 12 -22.06 2.23 11.42
N SER A 13 -21.48 1.80 10.29
CA SER A 13 -22.04 0.71 9.49
C SER A 13 -21.43 -0.67 9.77
N LYS A 14 -20.12 -0.74 10.01
CA LYS A 14 -19.33 -1.97 10.20
C LYS A 14 -18.14 -1.71 11.11
N PRO A 15 -18.36 -1.58 12.43
CA PRO A 15 -17.34 -1.18 13.40
C PRO A 15 -16.16 -2.15 13.46
N GLU A 16 -16.37 -3.41 13.07
CA GLU A 16 -15.30 -4.41 12.93
C GLU A 16 -14.24 -3.96 11.92
N LEU A 17 -14.66 -3.35 10.80
CA LEU A 17 -13.78 -2.87 9.74
C LEU A 17 -13.08 -1.56 10.07
N SER A 18 -13.65 -0.73 10.96
CA SER A 18 -13.04 0.55 11.34
C SER A 18 -11.69 0.33 12.06
N THR A 19 -11.56 -0.77 12.82
CA THR A 19 -10.31 -1.15 13.50
C THR A 19 -9.17 -1.40 12.50
N PHE A 20 -9.46 -2.04 11.37
CA PHE A 20 -8.48 -2.29 10.31
C PHE A 20 -8.03 -1.00 9.60
N PHE A 21 -8.95 -0.05 9.39
CA PHE A 21 -8.61 1.24 8.79
C PHE A 21 -7.85 2.18 9.74
N SER A 22 -7.84 1.84 11.03
CA SER A 22 -7.02 2.53 12.05
C SER A 22 -5.63 1.90 12.18
N ASP A 23 -5.46 0.64 11.77
CA ASP A 23 -4.17 -0.06 11.77
C ASP A 23 -3.34 0.30 10.51
N GLU A 24 -2.27 1.04 10.72
CA GLU A 24 -1.35 1.44 9.64
C GLU A 24 -0.68 0.25 8.97
N LYS A 25 -0.35 -0.83 9.69
CA LYS A 25 0.22 -2.04 9.10
C LYS A 25 -0.79 -2.72 8.20
N TRP A 26 -2.05 -2.71 8.58
CA TRP A 26 -3.12 -3.22 7.73
C TRP A 26 -3.29 -2.38 6.48
N LEU A 27 -3.22 -1.05 6.59
CA LEU A 27 -3.27 -0.16 5.43
C LEU A 27 -2.09 -0.34 4.47
N VAL A 28 -0.88 -0.59 4.96
CA VAL A 28 0.27 -0.95 4.11
C VAL A 28 -0.02 -2.24 3.34
N LYS A 29 -0.60 -3.26 3.99
CA LYS A 29 -0.99 -4.51 3.31
C LYS A 29 -2.09 -4.26 2.28
N LEU A 30 -3.05 -3.37 2.57
CA LEU A 30 -4.09 -3.00 1.63
C LEU A 30 -3.51 -2.27 0.41
N ALA A 31 -2.57 -1.34 0.61
CA ALA A 31 -1.86 -0.66 -0.48
C ALA A 31 -1.11 -1.67 -1.36
N TYR A 32 -0.43 -2.63 -0.74
CA TYR A 32 0.26 -3.71 -1.46
C TYR A 32 -0.70 -4.58 -2.30
N LEU A 33 -1.85 -4.94 -1.74
CA LEU A 33 -2.88 -5.68 -2.49
C LEU A 33 -3.44 -4.84 -3.64
N ALA A 34 -3.70 -3.55 -3.43
CA ALA A 34 -4.18 -2.66 -4.48
C ALA A 34 -3.18 -2.54 -5.64
N ASP A 35 -1.88 -2.42 -5.37
CA ASP A 35 -0.84 -2.47 -6.39
C ASP A 35 -0.84 -3.80 -7.16
N ILE A 36 -0.97 -4.95 -6.47
CA ILE A 36 -1.10 -6.26 -7.12
C ILE A 36 -2.33 -6.32 -8.04
N PHE A 37 -3.48 -5.80 -7.60
CA PHE A 37 -4.68 -5.74 -8.43
C PHE A 37 -4.50 -4.83 -9.64
N SER A 38 -3.79 -3.72 -9.50
CA SER A 38 -3.42 -2.85 -10.63
C SER A 38 -2.60 -3.61 -11.67
N HIS A 39 -1.58 -4.35 -11.22
CA HIS A 39 -0.76 -5.20 -12.10
C HIS A 39 -1.57 -6.30 -12.79
N LEU A 40 -2.49 -6.95 -12.07
CA LEU A 40 -3.41 -7.93 -12.64
C LEU A 40 -4.37 -7.30 -13.65
N ASN A 41 -4.84 -6.08 -13.40
CA ASN A 41 -5.69 -5.37 -14.34
C ASN A 41 -4.94 -5.03 -15.63
N ILE A 42 -3.68 -4.59 -15.53
CA ILE A 42 -2.81 -4.38 -16.71
C ILE A 42 -2.64 -5.68 -17.50
N LEU A 43 -2.38 -6.80 -16.82
CA LEU A 43 -2.31 -8.11 -17.47
C LEU A 43 -3.65 -8.44 -18.16
N ASN A 44 -4.76 -8.33 -17.45
CA ASN A 44 -6.09 -8.63 -17.95
C ASN A 44 -6.45 -7.81 -19.20
N LEU A 45 -6.19 -6.49 -19.18
CA LEU A 45 -6.34 -5.62 -20.34
C LEU A 45 -5.42 -6.05 -21.49
N SER A 46 -4.19 -6.48 -21.19
CA SER A 46 -3.27 -6.99 -22.19
C SER A 46 -3.70 -8.33 -22.79
N LEU A 47 -4.63 -9.05 -22.19
CA LEU A 47 -5.17 -10.32 -22.71
C LEU A 47 -6.47 -10.11 -23.50
N GLN A 48 -7.13 -8.97 -23.34
CA GLN A 48 -8.32 -8.59 -24.11
C GLN A 48 -7.94 -8.00 -25.48
N GLY A 49 -8.84 -8.13 -26.45
CA GLY A 49 -8.70 -7.57 -27.80
C GLY A 49 -8.73 -8.63 -28.92
N PRO A 50 -9.07 -8.23 -30.16
CA PRO A 50 -9.41 -9.15 -31.24
C PRO A 50 -8.22 -9.98 -31.80
N ASP A 51 -6.97 -9.57 -31.57
CA ASP A 51 -5.78 -10.19 -32.19
C ASP A 51 -4.88 -10.96 -31.20
N LYS A 52 -5.46 -11.51 -30.13
CA LYS A 52 -4.71 -12.25 -29.08
C LYS A 52 -4.82 -13.75 -29.33
N ASN A 53 -3.81 -14.34 -29.96
CA ASN A 53 -3.75 -15.80 -30.09
C ASN A 53 -3.30 -16.47 -28.77
N MET A 54 -3.54 -17.78 -28.65
CA MET A 54 -3.22 -18.56 -27.44
C MET A 54 -1.74 -18.44 -27.03
N ILE A 55 -0.83 -18.39 -28.01
CA ILE A 55 0.62 -18.25 -27.76
C ILE A 55 0.91 -16.90 -27.09
N TYR A 56 0.33 -15.82 -27.62
CA TYR A 56 0.46 -14.48 -27.02
C TYR A 56 -0.04 -14.43 -25.58
N ALA A 57 -1.20 -15.04 -25.31
CA ALA A 57 -1.76 -15.08 -23.97
C ALA A 57 -0.84 -15.84 -23.00
N GLN A 58 -0.33 -16.99 -23.44
CA GLN A 58 0.61 -17.80 -22.67
C GLN A 58 1.91 -17.06 -22.37
N ASP A 59 2.48 -16.35 -23.36
CA ASP A 59 3.68 -15.54 -23.17
C ASP A 59 3.47 -14.42 -22.14
N ARG A 60 2.32 -13.73 -22.19
CA ARG A 60 1.98 -12.66 -21.25
C ARG A 60 1.83 -13.17 -19.83
N VAL A 61 1.12 -14.28 -19.63
CA VAL A 61 0.96 -14.91 -18.32
C VAL A 61 2.31 -15.39 -17.79
N ASN A 62 3.12 -16.06 -18.62
CA ASN A 62 4.46 -16.53 -18.24
C ASN A 62 5.39 -15.36 -17.85
N ALA A 63 5.35 -14.26 -18.61
CA ALA A 63 6.11 -13.06 -18.28
C ALA A 63 5.63 -12.45 -16.95
N PHE A 64 4.32 -12.45 -16.68
CA PHE A 64 3.78 -11.98 -15.42
C PHE A 64 4.22 -12.82 -14.22
N VAL A 65 4.19 -14.15 -14.34
CA VAL A 65 4.69 -15.06 -13.29
C VAL A 65 6.18 -14.81 -13.01
N LYS A 66 6.99 -14.58 -14.04
CA LYS A 66 8.41 -14.21 -13.87
C LYS A 66 8.55 -12.88 -13.13
N LYS A 67 7.73 -11.87 -13.47
CA LYS A 67 7.70 -10.58 -12.75
C LYS A 67 7.36 -10.78 -11.27
N LEU A 68 6.34 -11.57 -10.92
CA LEU A 68 5.99 -11.87 -9.53
C LEU A 68 7.18 -12.46 -8.76
N SER A 69 7.96 -13.36 -9.38
CA SER A 69 9.17 -13.90 -8.76
C SER A 69 10.22 -12.83 -8.47
N VAL A 70 10.45 -11.91 -9.42
CA VAL A 70 11.41 -10.79 -9.26
C VAL A 70 10.92 -9.82 -8.18
N TRP A 71 9.64 -9.45 -8.23
CA TRP A 71 9.02 -8.54 -7.27
C TRP A 71 9.05 -9.11 -5.86
N ASN A 72 8.77 -10.39 -5.68
CA ASN A 72 8.88 -11.06 -4.38
C ASN A 72 10.32 -10.99 -3.82
N ALA A 73 11.34 -11.18 -4.66
CA ALA A 73 12.74 -11.06 -4.24
C ALA A 73 13.11 -9.61 -3.86
N ARG A 74 12.54 -8.61 -4.54
CA ARG A 74 12.71 -7.19 -4.22
C ARG A 74 12.02 -6.78 -2.93
N VAL A 75 10.76 -7.18 -2.73
CA VAL A 75 10.00 -6.91 -1.50
C VAL A 75 10.71 -7.47 -0.26
N LYS A 76 11.34 -8.65 -0.36
CA LYS A 76 12.16 -9.21 0.72
C LYS A 76 13.40 -8.39 1.07
N LYS A 77 13.82 -7.49 0.18
CA LYS A 77 14.91 -6.52 0.35
C LYS A 77 14.37 -5.10 0.64
N GLU A 78 13.09 -4.98 0.97
CA GLU A 78 12.39 -3.72 1.21
C GLU A 78 12.41 -2.76 -0.01
N ASP A 79 12.59 -3.31 -1.21
CA ASP A 79 12.47 -2.57 -2.47
C ASP A 79 11.03 -2.70 -3.01
N PHE A 80 10.29 -1.60 -2.89
CA PHE A 80 8.90 -1.47 -3.32
C PHE A 80 8.73 -0.67 -4.62
N GLU A 81 9.77 -0.50 -5.45
CA GLU A 81 9.72 0.33 -6.67
C GLU A 81 8.57 -0.05 -7.62
N ASN A 82 8.18 -1.33 -7.66
CA ASN A 82 7.07 -1.81 -8.50
C ASN A 82 5.69 -1.68 -7.84
N PHE A 83 5.62 -1.18 -6.60
CA PHE A 83 4.44 -1.08 -5.76
C PHE A 83 4.31 0.37 -5.31
N THR A 84 3.98 1.26 -6.25
CA THR A 84 4.04 2.71 -6.06
C THR A 84 3.16 3.18 -4.89
N LEU A 85 1.94 2.66 -4.78
CA LEU A 85 1.04 3.04 -3.68
C LEU A 85 1.61 2.57 -2.33
N THR A 86 2.16 1.36 -2.29
CA THR A 86 2.81 0.80 -1.11
C THR A 86 4.01 1.64 -0.68
N GLN A 87 4.89 1.99 -1.64
CA GLN A 87 6.09 2.79 -1.40
C GLN A 87 5.74 4.19 -0.89
N GLU A 88 4.76 4.85 -1.52
CA GLU A 88 4.28 6.17 -1.10
C GLU A 88 3.72 6.13 0.32
N PHE A 89 2.91 5.12 0.63
CA PHE A 89 2.32 4.99 1.95
C PHE A 89 3.36 4.68 3.04
N ILE A 90 4.33 3.82 2.78
CA ILE A 90 5.47 3.58 3.70
C ILE A 90 6.27 4.87 3.92
N GLY A 91 6.51 5.65 2.86
CA GLY A 91 7.17 6.95 2.96
C GLY A 91 6.39 7.93 3.86
N PHE A 92 5.08 8.03 3.65
CA PHE A 92 4.19 8.86 4.47
C PHE A 92 4.25 8.50 5.96
N LEU A 93 4.18 7.20 6.29
CA LEU A 93 4.30 6.74 7.68
C LEU A 93 5.66 7.13 8.26
N SER A 94 6.75 6.89 7.53
CA SER A 94 8.11 7.21 7.96
C SER A 94 8.29 8.70 8.26
N THR A 95 7.69 9.59 7.48
CA THR A 95 7.72 11.05 7.74
C THR A 95 6.86 11.44 8.95
N SER A 96 5.72 10.78 9.17
CA SER A 96 4.78 11.06 10.27
C SER A 96 5.35 10.71 11.65
N TYR A 97 6.17 9.67 11.74
CA TYR A 97 6.85 9.28 12.98
C TYR A 97 8.06 10.15 13.33
N CYS A 98 8.64 10.88 12.36
CA CYS A 98 9.77 11.79 12.59
C CYS A 98 9.35 13.18 13.13
N THR A 99 8.06 13.50 13.13
CA THR A 99 7.52 14.76 13.68
C THR A 99 6.98 14.62 15.11
N SER A 100 7.59 13.77 15.96
CA SER A 100 7.39 13.97 17.40
C SER A 100 8.01 15.33 17.75
N PRO A 101 7.26 16.30 18.32
CA PRO A 101 7.89 17.51 18.80
C PRO A 101 8.88 17.10 19.87
N ASP A 102 10.13 17.53 19.72
CA ASP A 102 11.14 17.43 20.77
C ASP A 102 10.50 17.85 22.10
N THR A 103 10.28 16.88 22.99
CA THR A 103 9.79 17.14 24.35
C THR A 103 10.82 17.89 25.19
N SER A 104 11.97 18.25 24.61
CA SER A 104 13.00 19.12 25.17
C SER A 104 12.52 20.55 25.43
N SER A 105 11.38 20.99 24.88
CA SER A 105 10.78 22.30 25.21
C SER A 105 9.82 22.25 26.42
N LEU A 106 9.39 21.06 26.86
CA LEU A 106 8.51 20.92 28.04
C LEU A 106 9.28 20.72 29.35
N SER A 107 10.59 20.41 29.30
CA SER A 107 11.44 20.36 30.50
C SER A 107 11.81 21.73 31.08
N LEU A 108 11.54 22.82 30.35
CA LEU A 108 11.75 24.20 30.83
C LEU A 108 10.53 24.83 31.53
N LEU A 109 9.36 24.18 31.50
CA LEU A 109 8.11 24.72 32.08
C LEU A 109 7.70 24.06 33.42
N VAL A 110 8.44 23.06 33.90
CA VAL A 110 8.19 22.38 35.20
C VAL A 110 9.25 22.72 36.27
N SER A 111 10.15 23.67 36.00
CA SER A 111 11.15 24.16 36.99
C SER A 111 10.86 25.58 37.51
N SER A 112 9.61 26.04 37.41
CA SER A 112 9.17 27.32 37.98
C SER A 112 7.89 27.15 38.78
N HIS A 113 7.95 26.31 39.81
CA HIS A 113 7.28 26.53 41.09
C HIS A 113 7.93 25.67 42.18
#